data_AF-A0A2D4JUE4-F1
#
_entry.id   AF-A0A2D4JUE4-F1
#
_cell.length_a   1.000
_cell.length_b   1.000
_cell.length_c   1.000
_cell.angle_alpha   90.00
_cell.angle_beta   90.00
_cell.angle_gamma   90.00
#
_symmetry.space_group_name_H-M   'P 1'
#
loop_
_entity.id
_entity.type
_entity.pdbx_description
1 polymer ?
#
loop_
_entity_poly.entity_id
_entity_poly.type
_entity_poly.pdbx_seq_one_letter_code
_entity_poly.pdbx_strand_id
1 'polypeptide(L)'
;MYEVWKNHPQMIAVLVDKMIRTQIVDCAAVANWIFSPELSHDFTRFYIWEILHSTIRKMNKHVMMIQKELEEAKERLAKQHKRRDDVRSNERGNWPLEERIEHLQEKVESAQSEQKNLFLVIFQRFIMILTEHLARSEAGGINVITPWYKNCIERLQQIFLQHHQIIQQYMVTLENLLFTAELDHHILAIFQQFCALQA
;
A
#
# COMPACT_ATOMS: atom_id res chain seq x y z
N MET A 1 13.16 -3.28 -18.87
CA MET A 1 14.03 -3.48 -17.67
C MET A 1 14.07 -4.95 -17.26
N TYR A 2 12.91 -5.58 -16.97
CA TYR A 2 12.84 -6.99 -16.58
C TYR A 2 13.54 -7.96 -17.55
N GLU A 3 13.22 -7.88 -18.85
CA GLU A 3 13.85 -8.76 -19.87
C GLU A 3 15.37 -8.72 -19.91
N VAL A 4 15.96 -7.57 -19.55
CA VAL A 4 17.42 -7.37 -19.53
C VAL A 4 18.05 -7.98 -18.27
N TRP A 5 17.37 -7.91 -17.13
CA TRP A 5 17.91 -8.26 -15.82
C TRP A 5 17.27 -9.48 -15.16
N LYS A 6 16.42 -10.25 -15.86
CA LYS A 6 15.71 -11.45 -15.31
C LYS A 6 16.62 -12.50 -14.67
N ASN A 7 17.87 -12.58 -15.12
CA ASN A 7 18.89 -13.47 -14.56
C ASN A 7 19.58 -12.91 -13.30
N HIS A 8 19.31 -11.66 -12.92
CA HIS A 8 19.91 -11.00 -11.76
C HIS A 8 18.84 -10.34 -10.85
N PRO A 9 18.11 -11.12 -10.04
CA PRO A 9 17.01 -10.64 -9.20
C PRO A 9 17.37 -9.46 -8.27
N GLN A 10 18.57 -9.48 -7.70
CA GLN A 10 19.04 -8.39 -6.83
C GLN A 10 19.17 -7.05 -7.58
N MET A 11 19.61 -7.09 -8.85
CA MET A 11 19.71 -5.88 -9.68
C MET A 11 18.32 -5.31 -9.96
N ILE A 12 17.35 -6.18 -10.29
CA ILE A 12 15.95 -5.77 -10.47
C ILE A 12 15.45 -5.06 -9.21
N ALA A 13 15.65 -5.64 -8.02
CA ALA A 13 15.19 -5.04 -6.77
C ALA A 13 15.80 -3.65 -6.52
N VAL A 14 17.10 -3.47 -6.75
CA VAL A 14 17.78 -2.18 -6.57
C VAL A 14 17.36 -1.15 -7.63
N LEU A 15 17.16 -1.58 -8.88
CA LEU A 15 16.70 -0.69 -9.95
C LEU A 15 15.26 -0.22 -9.71
N VAL A 16 14.35 -1.13 -9.36
CA VAL A 16 12.98 -0.77 -8.97
C VAL A 16 13.02 0.16 -7.75
N ASP A 17 13.89 -0.13 -6.78
CA ASP A 17 14.06 0.73 -5.62
C ASP A 17 14.43 2.17 -6.03
N LYS A 18 15.40 2.29 -6.93
CA LYS A 18 15.89 3.57 -7.44
C LYS A 18 14.81 4.32 -8.24
N MET A 19 14.14 3.64 -9.16
CA MET A 19 13.10 4.24 -10.02
C MET A 19 11.94 4.82 -9.22
N ILE A 20 11.52 4.17 -8.13
CA ILE A 20 10.50 4.71 -7.21
C ILE A 20 11.01 5.99 -6.55
N ARG A 21 12.24 5.97 -6.02
CA ARG A 21 12.81 7.14 -5.30
C ARG A 21 13.04 8.34 -6.20
N THR A 22 13.35 8.11 -7.46
CA THR A 22 13.56 9.16 -8.47
C THR A 22 12.28 9.50 -9.23
N GLN A 23 11.12 8.97 -8.81
CA GLN A 23 9.80 9.22 -9.43
C GLN A 23 9.74 8.89 -10.93
N ILE A 24 10.55 7.94 -11.38
CA ILE A 24 10.46 7.40 -12.75
C ILE A 24 9.23 6.49 -12.86
N VAL A 25 8.94 5.75 -11.78
CA VAL A 25 7.73 4.93 -11.64
C VAL A 25 7.10 5.19 -10.27
N ASP A 26 5.78 5.11 -10.21
CA ASP A 26 5.02 5.17 -8.96
C ASP A 26 4.88 3.77 -8.32
N CYS A 27 4.40 3.73 -7.08
CA CYS A 27 4.22 2.47 -6.37
C CYS A 27 3.13 1.60 -7.01
N ALA A 28 2.09 2.23 -7.57
CA ALA A 28 0.99 1.53 -8.22
C ALA A 28 1.42 0.82 -9.52
N ALA A 29 2.30 1.42 -10.34
CA ALA A 29 2.86 0.77 -11.52
C ALA A 29 3.69 -0.45 -11.14
N VAL A 30 4.47 -0.38 -10.06
CA VAL A 30 5.24 -1.53 -9.57
C VAL A 30 4.32 -2.65 -9.07
N ALA A 31 3.25 -2.31 -8.35
CA ALA A 31 2.25 -3.29 -7.95
C ALA A 31 1.60 -3.96 -9.17
N ASN A 32 1.12 -3.19 -10.15
CA ASN A 32 0.54 -3.75 -11.38
C ASN A 32 1.54 -4.62 -12.16
N TRP A 33 2.80 -4.19 -12.23
CA TRP A 33 3.85 -4.95 -12.88
C TRP A 33 4.08 -6.31 -12.19
N ILE A 34 4.06 -6.38 -10.86
CA ILE A 34 4.24 -7.65 -10.13
C ILE A 34 3.17 -8.71 -10.49
N PHE A 35 1.94 -8.29 -10.74
CA PHE A 35 0.83 -9.17 -11.15
C PHE A 35 0.67 -9.28 -12.67
N SER A 36 1.64 -8.77 -13.44
CA SER A 36 1.62 -8.83 -14.90
C SER A 36 1.92 -10.23 -15.43
N PRO A 37 1.40 -10.60 -16.62
CA PRO A 37 1.66 -11.90 -17.21
C PRO A 37 3.16 -12.16 -17.46
N GLU A 38 3.97 -11.13 -17.66
CA GLU A 38 5.41 -11.23 -17.84
C GLU A 38 6.12 -11.82 -16.62
N LEU A 39 5.60 -11.55 -15.41
CA LEU A 39 6.13 -12.07 -14.15
C LEU A 39 5.48 -13.37 -13.67
N SER A 40 4.53 -13.92 -14.43
CA SER A 40 3.77 -15.13 -14.04
C SER A 40 4.67 -16.32 -13.70
N HIS A 41 5.74 -16.53 -14.47
CA HIS A 41 6.71 -17.62 -14.25
C HIS A 41 7.56 -17.43 -12.97
N ASP A 42 7.84 -16.19 -12.60
CA ASP A 42 8.65 -15.85 -11.43
C ASP A 42 7.79 -15.51 -10.19
N PHE A 43 6.47 -15.48 -10.32
CA PHE A 43 5.53 -14.98 -9.30
C PHE A 43 5.69 -15.64 -7.93
N THR A 44 6.06 -16.92 -7.88
CA THR A 44 6.26 -17.66 -6.62
C THR A 44 7.65 -17.44 -6.01
N ARG A 45 8.57 -16.75 -6.69
CA ARG A 45 9.94 -16.51 -6.21
C ARG A 45 9.98 -15.37 -5.20
N PHE A 46 10.83 -15.50 -4.19
CA PHE A 46 10.92 -14.57 -3.06
C PHE A 46 11.16 -13.11 -3.47
N TYR A 47 12.04 -12.87 -4.45
CA TYR A 47 12.45 -11.52 -4.81
C TYR A 47 11.29 -10.64 -5.30
N ILE A 48 10.26 -11.22 -5.91
CA ILE A 48 9.04 -10.52 -6.34
C ILE A 48 8.33 -9.91 -5.13
N TRP A 49 8.18 -10.70 -4.08
CA TRP A 49 7.53 -10.30 -2.84
C TRP A 49 8.39 -9.32 -2.04
N GLU A 50 9.72 -9.48 -2.08
CA GLU A 50 10.64 -8.50 -1.50
C GLU A 50 10.49 -7.12 -2.15
N ILE A 51 10.34 -7.07 -3.48
CA ILE A 51 10.09 -5.83 -4.22
C ILE A 51 8.73 -5.23 -3.82
N LEU A 52 7.66 -6.05 -3.76
CA LEU A 52 6.33 -5.58 -3.36
C LEU A 52 6.36 -4.95 -1.96
N HIS A 53 6.88 -5.69 -0.99
CA HIS A 53 6.97 -5.26 0.40
C HIS A 53 7.89 -4.07 0.58
N SER A 54 8.99 -3.99 -0.19
CA SER A 54 9.86 -2.81 -0.21
C SER A 54 9.12 -1.56 -0.72
N THR A 55 8.32 -1.73 -1.77
CA THR A 55 7.49 -0.67 -2.36
C THR A 55 6.45 -0.17 -1.36
N ILE A 56 5.71 -1.08 -0.71
CA ILE A 56 4.73 -0.72 0.34
C ILE A 56 5.41 0.02 1.50
N ARG A 57 6.55 -0.49 2.00
CA ARG A 57 7.28 0.17 3.09
C ARG A 57 7.72 1.59 2.74
N LYS A 58 8.09 1.86 1.49
CA LYS A 58 8.43 3.21 1.06
C LYS A 58 7.24 4.14 1.05
N MET A 59 6.12 3.68 0.51
CA MET A 59 4.88 4.45 0.53
C MET A 59 4.49 4.80 1.97
N ASN A 60 4.54 3.80 2.87
CA ASN A 60 4.25 4.03 4.29
C ASN A 60 5.21 5.04 4.93
N LYS A 61 6.51 4.94 4.65
CA LYS A 61 7.50 5.90 5.13
C LYS A 61 7.28 7.30 4.55
N HIS A 62 6.88 7.42 3.30
CA HIS A 62 6.57 8.70 2.65
C HIS A 62 5.42 9.41 3.36
N VAL A 63 4.30 8.70 3.59
CA VAL A 63 3.15 9.22 4.35
C VAL A 63 3.57 9.63 5.76
N MET A 64 4.29 8.77 6.48
CA MET A 64 4.74 9.05 7.84
C MET A 64 5.63 10.30 7.92
N MET A 65 6.53 10.49 6.95
CA MET A 65 7.42 11.66 6.90
C MET A 65 6.63 12.96 6.68
N ILE A 66 5.71 13.00 5.71
CA ILE A 66 4.91 14.20 5.44
C ILE A 66 4.00 14.51 6.63
N GLN A 67 3.42 13.48 7.25
CA GLN A 67 2.57 13.65 8.42
C GLN A 67 3.36 14.20 9.63
N LYS A 68 4.59 13.74 9.82
CA LYS A 68 5.50 14.30 10.83
C LYS A 68 5.84 15.76 10.55
N GLU A 69 6.13 16.12 9.29
CA GLU A 69 6.40 17.51 8.90
C GLU A 69 5.20 18.44 9.18
N LEU A 70 3.98 17.95 8.94
CA LEU A 70 2.75 18.67 9.25
C LEU A 70 2.57 18.89 10.76
N GLU A 71 2.77 17.86 11.58
CA GLU A 71 2.68 17.98 13.04
C GLU A 71 3.73 18.95 13.60
N GLU A 72 4.98 18.88 13.10
CA GLU A 72 6.03 19.83 13.49
C GLU A 72 5.68 21.28 13.11
N ALA A 73 5.03 21.50 11.95
CA ALA A 73 4.56 22.82 11.54
C ALA A 73 3.43 23.34 12.45
N LYS A 74 2.45 22.49 12.78
CA LYS A 74 1.35 22.80 13.71
C LYS A 74 1.86 23.12 15.11
N GLU A 75 2.81 22.35 15.63
CA GLU A 75 3.44 22.64 16.93
C GLU A 75 4.16 23.98 16.97
N ARG A 76 4.85 24.36 15.88
CA ARG A 76 5.53 25.66 15.79
C ARG A 76 4.54 26.81 15.81
N LEU A 77 3.40 26.67 15.12
CA LEU A 77 2.31 27.65 15.16
C LEU A 77 1.73 27.78 16.58
N ALA A 78 1.44 26.65 17.24
CA ALA A 78 0.92 26.64 18.60
C ALA A 78 1.88 27.29 19.62
N LYS A 79 3.19 27.03 19.49
CA LYS A 79 4.23 27.67 20.32
C LYS A 79 4.34 29.17 20.06
N GLN A 80 4.15 29.64 18.82
CA GLN A 80 4.10 31.07 18.51
C GLN A 80 2.86 31.75 19.10
N HIS A 81 1.69 31.10 19.04
CA HIS A 81 0.46 31.60 19.64
C HIS A 81 0.58 31.73 21.17
N LYS A 82 1.10 30.69 21.85
CA LYS A 82 1.28 30.69 23.31
C LYS A 82 2.26 31.75 23.81
N ARG A 83 3.22 32.19 22.98
CA ARG A 83 4.16 33.29 23.31
C ARG A 83 3.58 34.68 23.01
N ARG A 84 2.46 34.77 22.28
CA ARG A 84 1.82 36.02 21.83
C ARG A 84 0.67 36.47 22.73
N ASP A 85 0.14 35.61 23.59
CA ASP A 85 -0.87 36.00 24.59
C ASP A 85 -0.35 37.04 25.61
N ASP A 86 0.97 37.30 25.66
CA ASP A 86 1.59 38.32 26.51
C ASP A 86 1.80 39.71 25.85
N VAL A 87 1.68 39.87 24.52
CA VAL A 87 1.94 41.17 23.84
C VAL A 87 0.99 41.39 22.65
N ARG A 88 0.20 42.48 22.71
CA ARG A 88 -0.81 42.88 21.71
C ARG A 88 -0.27 42.92 20.26
N SER A 89 -0.89 42.06 19.44
CA SER A 89 -1.20 42.11 17.99
C SER A 89 -0.10 42.40 16.96
N ASN A 90 0.18 41.39 16.12
CA ASN A 90 0.46 41.57 14.69
C ASN A 90 0.04 40.31 13.90
N GLU A 91 -1.19 40.30 13.38
CA GLU A 91 -1.81 39.19 12.61
C GLU A 91 -1.06 38.87 11.31
N ARG A 92 -0.35 39.85 10.72
CA ARG A 92 0.33 39.70 9.42
C ARG A 92 1.48 38.69 9.38
N GLY A 93 2.03 38.30 10.55
CA GLY A 93 3.12 37.32 10.63
C GLY A 93 2.67 35.85 10.61
N ASN A 94 1.37 35.59 10.81
CA ASN A 94 0.84 34.22 10.94
C ASN A 94 0.41 33.61 9.59
N TRP A 95 0.00 34.46 8.66
CA TRP A 95 -0.45 34.09 7.31
C TRP A 95 0.50 33.14 6.56
N PRO A 96 1.84 33.35 6.55
CA PRO A 96 2.75 32.46 5.81
C PRO A 96 2.88 31.05 6.42
N LEU A 97 2.63 30.92 7.74
CA LEU A 97 2.75 29.65 8.45
C LEU A 97 1.44 28.85 8.38
N GLU A 98 0.30 29.54 8.40
CA GLU A 98 -1.03 28.96 8.16
C GLU A 98 -1.17 28.43 6.74
N GLU A 99 -0.79 29.22 5.72
CA GLU A 99 -0.76 28.80 4.31
C GLU A 99 0.18 27.59 4.10
N ARG A 100 1.31 27.56 4.82
CA ARG A 100 2.22 26.40 4.80
C ARG A 100 1.60 25.15 5.42
N ILE A 101 0.82 25.29 6.50
CA ILE A 101 0.12 24.15 7.13
C ILE A 101 -0.98 23.64 6.22
N GLU A 102 -1.75 24.52 5.58
CA GLU A 102 -2.79 24.15 4.62
C GLU A 102 -2.21 23.34 3.46
N HIS A 103 -1.16 23.84 2.81
CA HIS A 103 -0.48 23.10 1.75
C HIS A 103 0.16 21.77 2.23
N LEU A 104 0.66 21.69 3.47
CA LEU A 104 1.14 20.43 4.04
C LEU A 104 -0.01 19.45 4.33
N GLN A 105 -1.18 19.96 4.75
CA GLN A 105 -2.38 19.18 5.00
C GLN A 105 -2.86 18.53 3.68
N GLU A 106 -2.96 19.29 2.60
CA GLU A 106 -3.28 18.79 1.26
C GLU A 106 -2.30 17.70 0.80
N LYS A 107 -0.99 17.89 1.07
CA LYS A 107 0.03 16.89 0.76
C LYS A 107 -0.14 15.59 1.55
N VAL A 108 -0.51 15.66 2.83
CA VAL A 108 -0.79 14.48 3.64
C VAL A 108 -1.99 13.72 3.06
N GLU A 109 -3.07 14.41 2.73
CA GLU A 109 -4.28 13.80 2.15
C GLU A 109 -3.98 13.13 0.81
N SER A 110 -3.22 13.81 -0.06
CA SER A 110 -2.78 13.23 -1.33
C SER A 110 -1.91 11.98 -1.11
N ALA A 111 -0.97 12.01 -0.17
CA ALA A 111 -0.09 10.87 0.10
C ALA A 111 -0.84 9.69 0.74
N GLN A 112 -1.78 9.97 1.65
CA GLN A 112 -2.66 8.94 2.25
C GLN A 112 -3.58 8.32 1.19
N SER A 113 -4.09 9.13 0.25
CA SER A 113 -4.87 8.64 -0.88
C SER A 113 -4.04 7.71 -1.77
N GLU A 114 -2.80 8.08 -2.10
CA GLU A 114 -1.88 7.23 -2.87
C GLU A 114 -1.56 5.91 -2.15
N GLN A 115 -1.33 5.96 -0.83
CA GLN A 115 -1.12 4.77 0.00
C GLN A 115 -2.35 3.87 0.01
N LYS A 116 -3.54 4.42 0.21
CA LYS A 116 -4.81 3.68 0.16
C LYS A 116 -4.98 3.01 -1.21
N ASN A 117 -4.79 3.77 -2.29
CA ASN A 117 -4.91 3.27 -3.65
C ASN A 117 -3.91 2.15 -3.95
N LEU A 118 -2.68 2.23 -3.44
CA LEU A 118 -1.70 1.15 -3.56
C LEU A 118 -2.22 -0.16 -2.96
N PHE A 119 -2.76 -0.12 -1.73
CA PHE A 119 -3.33 -1.32 -1.10
C PHE A 119 -4.55 -1.84 -1.87
N LEU A 120 -5.44 -0.95 -2.32
CA LEU A 120 -6.60 -1.34 -3.12
C LEU A 120 -6.19 -2.05 -4.41
N VAL A 121 -5.21 -1.52 -5.14
CA VAL A 121 -4.67 -2.15 -6.36
C VAL A 121 -4.10 -3.53 -6.05
N ILE A 122 -3.31 -3.66 -4.98
CA ILE A 122 -2.73 -4.95 -4.59
C ILE A 122 -3.83 -5.97 -4.28
N PHE A 123 -4.82 -5.60 -3.48
CA PHE A 123 -5.93 -6.50 -3.13
C PHE A 123 -6.79 -6.86 -4.35
N GLN A 124 -7.12 -5.89 -5.20
CA GLN A 124 -7.85 -6.14 -6.44
C GLN A 124 -7.11 -7.14 -7.33
N ARG A 125 -5.79 -6.99 -7.48
CA ARG A 125 -4.99 -7.92 -8.28
C ARG A 125 -4.96 -9.32 -7.68
N PHE A 126 -4.81 -9.44 -6.36
CA PHE A 126 -4.90 -10.73 -5.68
C PHE A 126 -6.27 -11.39 -5.87
N ILE A 127 -7.36 -10.66 -5.64
CA ILE A 127 -8.72 -11.16 -5.81
C ILE A 127 -8.90 -11.65 -7.24
N MET A 128 -8.52 -10.84 -8.23
CA MET A 128 -8.64 -11.18 -9.65
C MET A 128 -7.94 -12.51 -9.99
N ILE A 129 -6.66 -12.68 -9.64
CA ILE A 129 -5.91 -13.90 -9.99
C ILE A 129 -6.37 -15.13 -9.20
N LEU A 130 -6.79 -14.95 -7.94
CA LEU A 130 -7.29 -16.04 -7.12
C LEU A 130 -8.66 -16.51 -7.62
N THR A 131 -9.57 -15.58 -7.93
CA THR A 131 -10.87 -15.89 -8.53
C THR A 131 -10.71 -16.55 -9.90
N GLU A 132 -9.79 -16.08 -10.74
CA GLU A 132 -9.50 -16.71 -12.04
C GLU A 132 -9.01 -18.16 -11.86
N HIS A 133 -8.12 -18.42 -10.91
CA HIS A 133 -7.65 -19.77 -10.59
C HIS A 133 -8.79 -20.65 -10.08
N LEU A 134 -9.61 -20.15 -9.16
CA LEU A 134 -10.74 -20.88 -8.59
C LEU A 134 -11.77 -21.27 -9.67
N ALA A 135 -12.15 -20.32 -10.52
CA ALA A 135 -13.07 -20.56 -11.63
C ALA A 135 -12.51 -21.58 -12.63
N ARG A 136 -11.21 -21.54 -12.93
CA ARG A 136 -10.54 -22.53 -13.80
C ARG A 136 -10.49 -23.92 -13.16
N SER A 137 -10.22 -24.00 -11.87
CA SER A 137 -10.21 -25.26 -11.12
C SER A 137 -11.61 -25.89 -11.09
N GLU A 138 -12.64 -25.10 -10.86
CA GLU A 138 -14.04 -25.57 -10.88
C GLU A 138 -14.45 -26.06 -12.28
N ALA A 139 -14.20 -25.26 -13.32
CA ALA A 139 -14.54 -25.63 -14.70
C ALA A 139 -13.77 -26.86 -15.20
N GLY A 140 -12.52 -27.01 -14.78
CA GLY A 140 -11.67 -28.14 -15.17
C GLY A 140 -11.84 -29.40 -14.32
N GLY A 141 -12.59 -29.33 -13.20
CA GLY A 141 -12.63 -30.41 -12.20
C GLY A 141 -11.26 -30.71 -11.58
N ILE A 142 -10.34 -29.73 -11.57
CA ILE A 142 -8.97 -29.87 -11.09
C ILE A 142 -8.92 -29.45 -9.62
N ASN A 143 -8.02 -30.05 -8.85
CA ASN A 143 -7.78 -29.64 -7.47
C ASN A 143 -7.41 -28.14 -7.38
N VAL A 144 -8.16 -27.41 -6.54
CA VAL A 144 -7.93 -25.99 -6.23
C VAL A 144 -6.60 -25.80 -5.50
N ILE A 145 -6.23 -26.72 -4.61
CA ILE A 145 -5.07 -26.61 -3.71
C ILE A 145 -3.80 -27.01 -4.47
N THR A 146 -3.33 -26.11 -5.30
CA THR A 146 -2.05 -26.22 -6.01
C THR A 146 -0.92 -25.54 -5.22
N PRO A 147 0.36 -25.87 -5.47
CA PRO A 147 1.48 -25.16 -4.87
C PRO A 147 1.47 -23.65 -5.19
N TRP A 148 1.03 -23.28 -6.40
CA TRP A 148 0.86 -21.88 -6.79
C TRP A 148 -0.23 -21.19 -5.96
N TYR A 149 -1.40 -21.83 -5.82
CA TYR A 149 -2.52 -21.32 -5.03
C TYR A 149 -2.12 -21.12 -3.57
N LYS A 150 -1.45 -22.12 -2.97
CA LYS A 150 -0.95 -22.04 -1.60
C LYS A 150 -0.01 -20.84 -1.42
N ASN A 151 0.97 -20.66 -2.31
CA ASN A 151 1.83 -19.49 -2.24
C ASN A 151 1.03 -18.19 -2.41
N CYS A 152 0.11 -18.12 -3.39
CA CYS A 152 -0.66 -16.90 -3.65
C CYS A 152 -1.53 -16.49 -2.45
N ILE A 153 -2.27 -17.43 -1.86
CA ILE A 153 -3.14 -17.16 -0.72
C ILE A 153 -2.34 -16.79 0.54
N GLU A 154 -1.20 -17.45 0.79
CA GLU A 154 -0.30 -17.12 1.91
C GLU A 154 0.37 -15.74 1.71
N ARG A 155 0.64 -15.33 0.47
CA ARG A 155 1.16 -13.98 0.18
C ARG A 155 0.12 -12.90 0.38
N LEU A 156 -1.15 -13.15 0.05
CA LEU A 156 -2.26 -12.28 0.42
C LEU A 156 -2.35 -12.13 1.95
N GLN A 157 -2.31 -13.25 2.68
CA GLN A 157 -2.28 -13.25 4.14
C GLN A 157 -1.08 -12.46 4.69
N GLN A 158 0.10 -12.60 4.09
CA GLN A 158 1.29 -11.87 4.49
C GLN A 158 1.12 -10.34 4.41
N ILE A 159 0.39 -9.83 3.41
CA ILE A 159 0.10 -8.39 3.29
C ILE A 159 -0.70 -7.90 4.50
N PHE A 160 -1.76 -8.64 4.87
CA PHE A 160 -2.56 -8.35 6.06
C PHE A 160 -1.72 -8.36 7.34
N LEU A 161 -0.92 -9.41 7.55
CA LEU A 161 -0.12 -9.56 8.77
C LEU A 161 0.97 -8.49 8.89
N GLN A 162 1.68 -8.18 7.81
CA GLN A 162 2.83 -7.26 7.88
C GLN A 162 2.40 -5.78 7.93
N HIS A 163 1.20 -5.45 7.44
CA HIS A 163 0.73 -4.08 7.32
C HIS A 163 -0.60 -3.83 8.05
N HIS A 164 -0.93 -4.68 9.04
CA HIS A 164 -2.21 -4.67 9.75
C HIS A 164 -2.63 -3.28 10.25
N GLN A 165 -1.71 -2.54 10.89
CA GLN A 165 -1.99 -1.24 11.50
C GLN A 165 -2.43 -0.18 10.48
N ILE A 166 -1.96 -0.27 9.24
CA ILE A 166 -2.31 0.67 8.18
C ILE A 166 -3.60 0.21 7.50
N ILE A 167 -3.70 -1.09 7.21
CA ILE A 167 -4.87 -1.70 6.56
C ILE A 167 -6.14 -1.48 7.41
N GLN A 168 -6.01 -1.48 8.74
CA GLN A 168 -7.11 -1.19 9.66
C GLN A 168 -7.80 0.15 9.39
N GLN A 169 -7.05 1.17 8.95
CA GLN A 169 -7.60 2.48 8.62
C GLN A 169 -8.51 2.45 7.38
N TYR A 170 -8.42 1.37 6.58
CA TYR A 170 -9.16 1.22 5.33
C TYR A 170 -10.23 0.12 5.40
N MET A 171 -10.48 -0.48 6.56
CA MET A 171 -11.41 -1.61 6.74
C MET A 171 -12.77 -1.38 6.09
N VAL A 172 -13.41 -0.24 6.38
CA VAL A 172 -14.72 0.09 5.83
C VAL A 172 -14.71 0.11 4.30
N THR A 173 -13.62 0.57 3.68
CA THR A 173 -13.51 0.55 2.21
C THR A 173 -13.29 -0.87 1.70
N LEU A 174 -12.47 -1.67 2.40
CA LEU A 174 -12.17 -3.05 2.01
C LEU A 174 -13.41 -3.94 2.10
N GLU A 175 -14.19 -3.84 3.17
CA GLU A 175 -15.44 -4.59 3.38
C GLU A 175 -16.50 -4.24 2.33
N ASN A 176 -16.67 -2.95 2.04
CA ASN A 176 -17.74 -2.49 1.16
C ASN A 176 -17.42 -2.63 -0.33
N LEU A 177 -16.14 -2.57 -0.74
CA LEU A 177 -15.76 -2.52 -2.15
C LEU A 177 -15.01 -3.75 -2.67
N LEU A 178 -14.28 -4.48 -1.82
CA LEU A 178 -13.41 -5.57 -2.26
C LEU A 178 -13.81 -6.93 -1.68
N PHE A 179 -13.93 -7.02 -0.36
CA PHE A 179 -14.20 -8.27 0.36
C PHE A 179 -15.68 -8.39 0.73
N THR A 180 -16.53 -8.30 -0.29
CA THR A 180 -17.99 -8.41 -0.16
C THR A 180 -18.44 -9.87 -0.02
N ALA A 181 -19.68 -10.08 0.43
CA ALA A 181 -20.26 -11.42 0.62
C ALA A 181 -20.34 -12.27 -0.68
N GLU A 182 -20.27 -11.63 -1.85
CA GLU A 182 -20.27 -12.31 -3.16
C GLU A 182 -18.92 -12.93 -3.53
N LEU A 183 -17.85 -12.56 -2.81
CA LEU A 183 -16.51 -13.02 -3.10
C LEU A 183 -16.32 -14.46 -2.59
N ASP A 184 -15.55 -15.27 -3.32
CA ASP A 184 -15.35 -16.68 -2.96
C ASP A 184 -14.86 -16.87 -1.51
N HIS A 185 -15.48 -17.84 -0.85
CA HIS A 185 -15.28 -18.14 0.56
C HIS A 185 -13.82 -18.38 0.95
N HIS A 186 -12.97 -18.93 0.07
CA HIS A 186 -11.57 -19.17 0.41
C HIS A 186 -10.77 -17.87 0.58
N ILE A 187 -11.02 -16.89 -0.29
CA ILE A 187 -10.35 -15.59 -0.24
C ILE A 187 -10.95 -14.76 0.91
N LEU A 188 -12.28 -14.79 1.06
CA LEU A 188 -12.98 -14.10 2.15
C LEU A 188 -12.54 -14.61 3.53
N ALA A 189 -12.23 -15.91 3.66
CA ALA A 189 -11.73 -16.49 4.91
C ALA A 189 -10.42 -15.83 5.39
N ILE A 190 -9.51 -15.45 4.49
CA ILE A 190 -8.28 -14.74 4.87
C ILE A 190 -8.59 -13.36 5.46
N PHE A 191 -9.55 -12.66 4.85
CA PHE A 191 -10.00 -11.36 5.36
C PHE A 191 -10.70 -11.52 6.73
N GLN A 192 -11.56 -12.52 6.89
CA GLN A 192 -12.20 -12.81 8.18
C GLN A 192 -11.19 -13.19 9.28
N GLN A 193 -10.17 -13.99 8.95
CA GLN A 193 -9.08 -14.29 9.87
C GLN A 193 -8.34 -13.02 10.31
N PHE A 194 -8.11 -12.09 9.39
CA PHE A 194 -7.53 -10.80 9.71
C PHE A 194 -8.41 -9.99 10.66
N CYS A 195 -9.73 -9.91 10.42
CA CYS A 195 -10.67 -9.26 11.33
C CYS A 195 -10.67 -9.92 12.71
N ALA A 196 -10.55 -11.24 12.79
CA ALA A 196 -10.52 -11.99 14.05
C ALA A 196 -9.27 -11.72 14.90
N LEU A 197 -8.17 -11.23 14.34
CA LEU A 197 -6.99 -10.80 15.13
C LEU A 197 -7.26 -9.56 15.99
N GLN A 198 -8.41 -8.91 15.79
CA GLN A 198 -8.81 -7.67 16.46
C GLN A 198 -10.11 -7.79 17.25
N ALA A 199 -10.85 -8.90 17.11
CA ALA A 199 -12.08 -9.20 17.83
C ALA A 199 -11.77 -9.76 19.23
#